data_AF-A0A7C6M4F2-F1
#
_entry.id   AF-A0A7C6M4F2-F1
#
_cell.length_a   1.000
_cell.length_b   1.000
_cell.length_c   1.000
_cell.angle_alpha   90.00
_cell.angle_beta   90.00
_cell.angle_gamma   90.00
#
_symmetry.space_group_name_H-M   'P 1'
#
loop_
_entity.id
_entity.type
_entity.pdbx_description
1 polymer ?
#
loop_
_entity_poly.entity_id
_entity_poly.type
_entity_poly.pdbx_seq_one_letter_code
_entity_poly.pdbx_strand_id
1 'polypeptide(L)'
;YQEEELKHLPHTKIWLQLAEPVKKIVEEKIAKKKITLEERSEYTEKMNVVEQLRHLMKYPYIRKRVREGKLNVMGWYYNIEEGEIYNYDRKRRRFIRVE
;
A
#
# COMPACT_ATOMS: atom_id res chain seq x y z
N TYR A 1 -1.47 4.57 16.80
CA TYR A 1 -2.13 3.57 17.65
C TYR A 1 -1.58 3.71 19.05
N GLN A 2 -2.45 3.84 20.04
CA GLN A 2 -2.02 3.91 21.44
C GLN A 2 -1.56 2.50 21.86
N GLU A 3 -0.43 2.38 22.56
CA GLU A 3 0.14 1.08 22.91
C GLU A 3 -0.80 0.21 23.74
N GLU A 4 -1.68 0.84 24.55
CA GLU A 4 -2.76 0.22 25.30
C GLU A 4 -3.68 -0.68 24.45
N GLU A 5 -4.08 -0.23 23.26
CA GLU A 5 -5.09 -0.94 22.43
C GLU A 5 -4.57 -2.27 21.87
N LEU A 6 -3.25 -2.37 21.67
CA LEU A 6 -2.61 -3.55 21.09
C LEU A 6 -2.03 -4.51 22.15
N LYS A 7 -2.18 -4.20 23.46
CA LYS A 7 -1.68 -5.05 24.55
C LYS A 7 -2.17 -6.50 24.46
N HIS A 8 -3.42 -6.70 24.04
CA HIS A 8 -4.03 -8.02 23.90
C HIS A 8 -3.81 -8.67 22.53
N LEU A 9 -3.14 -7.98 21.59
CA LEU A 9 -2.92 -8.44 20.21
C LEU A 9 -1.43 -8.36 19.83
N PRO A 10 -0.53 -9.08 20.52
CA PRO A 10 0.92 -8.96 20.34
C PRO A 10 1.38 -9.35 18.92
N HIS A 11 0.78 -10.38 18.33
CA HIS A 11 1.11 -10.79 16.96
C HIS A 11 0.62 -9.78 15.92
N THR A 12 -0.54 -9.16 16.14
CA THR A 12 -1.03 -8.07 15.28
C THR A 12 -0.11 -6.85 15.36
N LYS A 13 0.39 -6.50 16.56
CA LYS A 13 1.39 -5.43 16.72
C LYS A 13 2.63 -5.71 15.86
N ILE A 14 3.18 -6.93 15.92
CA ILE A 14 4.34 -7.32 15.10
C ILE A 14 4.00 -7.26 13.60
N TRP A 15 2.84 -7.78 13.19
CA TRP A 15 2.43 -7.75 11.80
C TRP A 15 2.30 -6.32 11.24
N LEU A 16 1.71 -5.40 12.02
CA LEU A 16 1.57 -4.00 11.65
C LEU A 16 2.91 -3.27 11.49
N GLN A 17 3.98 -3.72 12.15
CA GLN A 17 5.33 -3.15 11.95
C GLN A 17 5.83 -3.32 10.51
N LEU A 18 5.33 -4.30 9.75
CA LEU A 18 5.67 -4.45 8.34
C LEU A 18 5.24 -3.26 7.47
N ALA A 19 4.26 -2.48 7.94
CA ALA A 19 3.78 -1.26 7.28
C ALA A 19 4.54 0.01 7.72
N GLU A 20 5.56 -0.09 8.57
CA GLU A 20 6.36 1.05 9.04
C GLU A 20 6.93 1.92 7.90
N PRO A 21 7.42 1.35 6.76
CA PRO A 21 7.84 2.17 5.62
C PRO A 21 6.71 3.04 5.05
N VAL A 22 5.48 2.51 5.02
CA VAL A 22 4.29 3.21 4.52
C VAL A 22 3.93 4.36 5.44
N LYS A 23 3.94 4.11 6.75
CA LYS A 23 3.69 5.15 7.77
C LYS A 23 4.61 6.36 7.57
N LYS A 24 5.91 6.12 7.43
CA LYS A 24 6.91 7.18 7.18
C LYS A 24 6.61 7.98 5.90
N ILE A 25 6.23 7.28 4.81
CA ILE A 25 5.85 7.94 3.56
C ILE A 25 4.64 8.86 3.77
N VAL A 26 3.61 8.38 4.46
CA VAL A 26 2.38 9.16 4.70
C VAL A 26 2.65 10.36 5.60
N GLU A 27 3.39 10.18 6.70
CA GLU A 27 3.78 11.27 7.60
C GLU A 27 4.59 12.35 6.88
N GLU A 28 5.52 11.97 6.01
CA GLU A 28 6.28 12.92 5.19
C GLU A 28 5.38 13.71 4.23
N LYS A 29 4.35 13.07 3.64
CA LYS A 29 3.40 13.76 2.75
C LYS A 29 2.52 14.75 3.50
N ILE A 30 2.06 14.39 4.71
CA ILE A 30 1.31 15.28 5.60
C ILE A 30 2.19 16.47 6.00
N ALA A 31 3.42 16.22 6.45
CA ALA A 31 4.36 17.28 6.83
C ALA A 31 4.64 18.26 5.68
N LYS A 32 4.67 17.75 4.44
CA LYS A 32 4.82 18.55 3.21
C LYS A 32 3.51 19.15 2.70
N LYS A 33 2.40 19.02 3.44
CA LYS A 33 1.06 19.49 3.06
C LYS A 33 0.60 19.01 1.67
N LYS A 34 1.03 17.80 1.28
CA LYS A 34 0.64 17.17 0.01
C LYS A 34 -0.65 16.38 0.11
N ILE A 35 -1.01 15.98 1.33
CA ILE A 35 -2.27 15.35 1.70
C ILE A 35 -2.71 15.92 3.05
N THR A 36 -4.00 15.86 3.34
CA THR A 36 -4.57 16.27 4.63
C THR A 36 -4.61 15.12 5.64
N LEU A 37 -5.10 15.39 6.85
CA LEU A 37 -5.30 14.35 7.87
C LEU A 37 -6.49 13.44 7.53
N GLU A 38 -7.51 13.99 6.87
CA GLU A 38 -8.69 13.29 6.40
C GLU A 38 -8.33 12.28 5.31
N GLU A 39 -7.43 12.66 4.40
CA GLU A 39 -6.93 11.79 3.32
C GLU A 39 -5.95 10.70 3.80
N ARG A 40 -5.51 10.76 5.06
CA ARG A 40 -4.44 9.90 5.59
C ARG A 40 -4.73 8.41 5.45
N SER A 41 -5.96 7.99 5.77
CA SER A 41 -6.34 6.57 5.79
C SER A 41 -6.30 5.98 4.39
N GLU A 42 -7.03 6.60 3.46
CA GLU A 42 -7.06 6.20 2.04
C GLU A 42 -5.65 6.22 1.43
N TYR A 43 -4.86 7.26 1.73
CA TYR A 43 -3.49 7.33 1.23
C TYR A 43 -2.61 6.22 1.80
N THR A 44 -2.78 5.86 3.07
CA THR A 44 -2.06 4.75 3.72
C THR A 44 -2.38 3.42 3.04
N GLU A 45 -3.65 3.16 2.77
CA GLU A 45 -4.11 1.95 2.09
C GLU A 45 -3.50 1.83 0.70
N LYS A 46 -3.61 2.90 -0.11
CA LYS A 46 -3.03 2.98 -1.45
C LYS A 46 -1.50 2.81 -1.44
N MET A 47 -0.80 3.48 -0.52
CA MET A 47 0.66 3.36 -0.42
C MET A 47 1.10 1.99 0.08
N ASN A 48 0.33 1.32 0.92
CA ASN A 48 0.61 -0.05 1.32
C ASN A 48 0.56 -0.99 0.12
N VAL A 49 -0.43 -0.86 -0.77
CA VAL A 49 -0.48 -1.63 -2.03
C VAL A 49 0.79 -1.41 -2.87
N VAL A 50 1.20 -0.16 -3.05
CA VAL A 50 2.42 0.17 -3.82
C VAL A 50 3.68 -0.42 -3.17
N GLU A 51 3.78 -0.37 -1.85
CA GLU A 51 4.93 -0.93 -1.12
C GLU A 51 4.97 -2.46 -1.22
N GLN A 52 3.83 -3.14 -1.11
CA GLN A 52 3.78 -4.59 -1.25
C GLN A 52 4.11 -5.04 -2.68
N LEU A 53 3.70 -4.27 -3.71
CA LEU A 53 4.19 -4.52 -5.09
C LEU A 53 5.71 -4.43 -5.18
N ARG A 54 6.32 -3.44 -4.52
CA ARG A 54 7.79 -3.31 -4.46
C ARG A 54 8.42 -4.51 -3.75
N HIS A 55 7.83 -4.98 -2.65
CA HIS A 55 8.28 -6.18 -1.94
C HIS A 55 8.24 -7.43 -2.82
N LEU A 56 7.15 -7.66 -3.54
CA LEU A 56 7.04 -8.80 -4.47
C LEU A 56 8.18 -8.81 -5.51
N MET A 57 8.57 -7.64 -6.01
CA MET A 57 9.66 -7.52 -6.98
C MET A 57 11.06 -7.76 -6.39
N LYS A 58 11.23 -7.79 -5.06
CA LYS A 58 12.50 -8.15 -4.40
C LYS A 58 12.80 -9.65 -4.55
N TYR A 59 11.76 -10.48 -4.59
CA TYR A 59 11.90 -11.93 -4.78
C TYR A 59 12.39 -12.28 -6.19
N PRO A 60 13.57 -12.93 -6.35
CA PRO A 60 14.14 -13.20 -7.66
C PRO A 60 13.23 -14.03 -8.58
N TYR A 61 12.49 -14.99 -8.03
CA TYR A 61 11.61 -15.89 -8.79
C TYR A 61 10.35 -15.19 -9.34
N ILE A 62 9.86 -14.16 -8.63
CA ILE A 62 8.77 -13.28 -9.10
C ILE A 62 9.33 -12.35 -10.17
N ARG A 63 10.39 -11.61 -9.84
CA ARG A 63 11.01 -10.63 -10.74
C ARG A 63 11.45 -11.24 -12.07
N LYS A 64 11.93 -12.49 -12.07
CA LYS A 64 12.27 -13.22 -13.29
C LYS A 64 11.03 -13.44 -14.18
N ARG A 65 9.96 -14.04 -13.62
CA ARG A 65 8.73 -14.34 -14.37
C ARG A 65 8.02 -13.10 -14.88
N VAL A 66 8.01 -12.01 -14.11
CA VAL A 66 7.46 -10.72 -14.54
C VAL A 66 8.24 -10.17 -15.74
N ARG A 67 9.58 -10.21 -15.71
CA ARG A 67 10.41 -9.76 -16.83
C ARG A 67 10.27 -10.62 -18.07
N GLU A 68 10.04 -11.92 -17.90
CA GLU A 68 9.78 -12.86 -19.00
C GLU A 68 8.34 -12.76 -19.55
N GLY A 69 7.47 -11.90 -18.99
CA GLY A 69 6.06 -11.82 -19.39
C GLY A 69 5.20 -13.03 -18.98
N LYS A 70 5.74 -13.93 -18.14
CA LYS A 70 5.06 -15.15 -17.69
C LYS A 70 4.23 -14.96 -16.42
N LEU A 71 4.36 -13.80 -15.76
CA LEU A 71 3.60 -13.45 -14.57
C LEU A 71 3.24 -11.97 -14.61
N ASN A 72 1.95 -11.68 -14.45
CA ASN A 72 1.46 -10.32 -14.27
C ASN A 72 1.19 -10.10 -12.77
N VAL A 73 1.71 -9.00 -12.23
CA VAL A 73 1.46 -8.58 -10.85
C VAL A 73 0.73 -7.25 -10.89
N MET A 74 -0.48 -7.24 -10.36
CA MET A 74 -1.37 -6.07 -10.28
C MET A 74 -1.52 -5.63 -8.83
N GLY A 75 -1.75 -4.33 -8.62
CA GLY A 75 -2.04 -3.78 -7.30
C GLY A 75 -3.39 -3.10 -7.33
N TRP A 76 -4.37 -3.69 -6.66
CA TRP A 76 -5.72 -3.15 -6.61
C TRP A 76 -5.99 -2.49 -5.27
N TYR A 77 -6.77 -1.42 -5.33
CA TYR A 77 -7.38 -0.76 -4.19
C TYR A 77 -8.90 -0.80 -4.40
N TYR A 78 -9.64 -1.26 -3.40
CA TYR A 78 -11.09 -1.34 -3.44
C TYR A 78 -11.67 -0.33 -2.46
N ASN A 79 -12.44 0.63 -2.97
CA ASN A 79 -13.23 1.52 -2.13
C ASN A 79 -14.52 0.78 -1.75
N ILE A 80 -14.65 0.43 -0.48
CA ILE A 80 -15.80 -0.33 0.04
C ILE A 80 -17.09 0.52 0.00
N GLU A 81 -17.00 1.82 0.25
CA GLU A 81 -18.16 2.71 0.30
C GLU A 81 -18.81 2.86 -1.07
N GLU A 82 -18.00 3.12 -2.10
CA GLU A 82 -18.48 3.35 -3.48
C GLU A 82 -18.54 2.06 -4.31
N GLY A 83 -18.00 0.96 -3.82
CA GLY A 83 -17.89 -0.31 -4.56
C GLY A 83 -16.94 -0.26 -5.75
N GLU A 84 -16.02 0.70 -5.78
CA GLU A 84 -15.13 0.95 -6.90
C GLU A 84 -13.78 0.24 -6.77
N ILE A 85 -13.27 -0.30 -7.88
CA ILE A 85 -11.92 -0.89 -7.96
C ILE A 85 -10.99 0.06 -8.69
N TYR A 86 -9.79 0.23 -8.15
CA TYR A 86 -8.71 1.01 -8.74
C TYR A 86 -7.48 0.15 -8.94
N ASN A 87 -6.89 0.19 -10.13
CA ASN A 87 -5.61 -0.46 -10.43
C ASN A 87 -4.46 0.54 -10.39
N TYR A 88 -3.35 0.15 -9.76
CA TYR A 88 -2.14 0.97 -9.74
C TYR A 88 -1.37 0.88 -11.07
N ASP A 89 -1.38 1.97 -11.83
CA ASP A 89 -0.57 2.12 -13.03
C ASP A 89 0.86 2.53 -12.64
N ARG A 90 1.80 1.58 -12.76
CA ARG A 90 3.22 1.79 -12.45
C ARG A 90 3.91 2.82 -13.34
N LYS A 91 3.47 2.98 -14.60
CA LYS A 91 4.06 3.95 -15.54
C LYS A 91 3.66 5.37 -15.15
N ARG A 92 2.38 5.56 -14.83
CA ARG A 92 1.81 6.87 -14.46
C ARG A 92 1.94 7.18 -12.97
N ARG A 93 2.32 6.20 -12.14
CA ARG A 93 2.42 6.28 -10.67
C ARG A 93 1.14 6.77 -10.01
N ARG A 94 -0.01 6.29 -10.48
CA ARG A 94 -1.33 6.64 -9.93
C ARG A 94 -2.29 5.47 -10.03
N PHE A 95 -3.29 5.49 -9.15
CA PHE A 95 -4.43 4.60 -9.22
C PHE A 95 -5.39 5.09 -10.30
N ILE A 96 -5.85 4.17 -11.14
CA ILE A 96 -6.80 4.42 -12.22
C ILE A 96 -8.00 3.52 -11.96
N ARG A 97 -9.20 4.09 -11.99
CA ARG A 97 -10.44 3.33 -11.84
C ARG A 97 -10.51 2.25 -12.93
N VAL A 98 -10.87 1.04 -12.51
CA VAL A 98 -11.17 -0.06 -13.43
C VAL A 98 -12.64 0.09 -13.82
N GLU A 99 -12.89 0.09 -15.13
CA GLU A 99 -14.24 0.04 -15.71
C GLU A 99 -14.79 -1.38 -15.73
#